data_AF-A0A7Z2ZD16-F1
#
_entry.id   AF-A0A7Z2ZD16-F1
#
_cell.length_a   1.000
_cell.length_b   1.000
_cell.length_c   1.000
_cell.angle_alpha   90.00
_cell.angle_beta   90.00
_cell.angle_gamma   90.00
#
_symmetry.space_group_name_H-M   'P 1'
#
loop_
_entity.id
_entity.type
_entity.pdbx_description
1 polymer ?
#
loop_
_entity_poly.entity_id
_entity_poly.type
_entity_poly.pdbx_seq_one_letter_code
_entity_poly.pdbx_strand_id
1 'polypeptide(L)'
;MNRILLSLCGLLLLAALLLGWRLDRHSATIAKVTDQLSRAEAKANSLTNTLRLQRELITDAAALDARHTRELHDAQRENDELRAAVVAGTVGLRVNASCPRVSDTPSTTSLDDGAAPELTADAREAYHTLRAQLTADRAKLTGLQDYIRETCR
;
A
#
# COMPACT_ATOMS: atom_id res chain seq x y z
N MET A 1 33.74 72.26 45.35
CA MET A 1 34.24 70.99 44.77
C MET A 1 33.24 69.83 44.90
N ASN A 2 32.77 69.47 46.10
CA ASN A 2 31.91 68.27 46.29
C ASN A 2 30.56 68.27 45.55
N ARG A 3 29.89 69.43 45.38
CA ARG A 3 28.58 69.49 44.69
C ARG A 3 28.68 69.18 43.20
N ILE A 4 29.80 69.57 42.56
CA ILE A 4 30.07 69.31 41.14
C ILE A 4 30.39 67.82 40.95
N LEU A 5 31.16 67.22 41.87
CA LEU A 5 31.48 65.79 41.85
C LEU A 5 30.23 64.91 41.97
N LEU A 6 29.32 65.26 42.89
CA LEU A 6 28.05 64.53 43.10
C LEU A 6 27.13 64.61 41.88
N SER A 7 27.03 65.77 41.23
CA SER A 7 26.27 65.95 40.00
C SER A 7 26.81 65.07 38.86
N LEU A 8 28.13 64.95 38.74
CA LEU A 8 28.79 64.20 37.67
C LEU A 8 28.62 62.68 37.87
N CYS A 9 28.72 62.21 39.12
CA CYS A 9 28.40 60.83 39.48
C CYS A 9 26.93 60.48 39.21
N GLY A 10 25.98 61.38 39.54
CA GLY A 10 24.56 61.17 39.27
C GLY A 10 24.25 61.00 37.77
N LEU A 11 24.86 61.85 36.94
CA LEU A 11 24.74 61.76 35.47
C LEU A 11 25.33 60.46 34.92
N LEU A 12 26.50 60.03 35.42
CA LEU A 12 27.14 58.77 35.03
C LEU A 12 26.28 57.55 35.37
N LEU A 13 25.70 57.51 36.58
CA LEU A 13 24.80 56.42 36.99
C LEU A 13 23.53 56.37 36.14
N LEU A 14 22.97 57.54 35.82
CA LEU A 14 21.78 57.63 34.97
C LEU A 14 22.07 57.20 33.53
N ALA A 15 23.22 57.59 32.99
CA ALA A 15 23.68 57.11 31.68
C ALA A 15 23.88 55.59 31.66
N ALA A 16 24.51 55.01 32.69
CA ALA A 16 24.72 53.58 32.81
C ALA A 16 23.38 52.79 32.87
N LEU A 17 22.39 53.30 33.62
CA LEU A 17 21.05 52.71 33.67
C LEU A 17 20.34 52.73 32.31
N LEU A 18 20.42 53.85 31.58
CA LEU A 18 19.81 53.96 30.24
C LEU A 18 20.49 53.03 29.22
N LEU A 19 21.82 52.91 29.26
CA LEU A 19 22.57 51.98 28.42
C LEU A 19 22.23 50.53 28.75
N GLY A 20 22.15 50.17 30.04
CA GLY A 20 21.72 48.85 30.48
C GLY A 20 20.31 48.50 30.00
N TRP A 21 19.36 49.42 30.16
CA TRP A 21 17.98 49.25 29.67
C TRP A 21 17.92 49.10 28.15
N ARG A 22 18.73 49.86 27.40
CA ARG A 22 18.80 49.76 25.94
C ARG A 22 19.39 48.41 25.50
N LEU A 23 20.48 47.95 26.14
CA LEU A 23 21.08 46.64 25.86
C LEU A 23 20.09 45.51 26.14
N ASP A 24 19.40 45.58 27.28
CA ASP A 24 18.40 44.58 27.67
C ASP A 24 17.19 44.56 26.70
N ARG A 25 16.79 45.74 26.20
CA ARG A 25 15.75 45.83 25.16
C ARG A 25 16.18 45.19 23.84
N HIS A 26 17.45 45.36 23.46
CA HIS A 26 17.99 44.77 22.24
C HIS A 26 18.21 43.25 22.36
N SER A 27 18.74 42.78 23.49
CA SER A 27 18.92 41.34 23.75
C SER A 27 17.57 40.61 23.75
N ALA A 28 16.54 41.18 24.37
CA ALA A 28 15.19 40.62 24.36
C ALA A 28 14.59 40.53 22.95
N THR A 29 14.96 41.46 22.05
CA THR A 29 14.50 41.44 20.66
C THR A 29 15.20 40.35 19.85
N ILE A 30 16.53 40.25 19.99
CA ILE A 30 17.33 39.20 19.34
C ILE A 30 16.85 37.83 19.79
N ALA A 31 16.66 37.63 21.11
CA ALA A 31 16.17 36.39 21.68
C ALA A 31 14.80 35.96 21.13
N LYS A 32 13.89 36.91 20.90
CA LYS A 32 12.59 36.62 20.27
C LYS A 32 12.72 36.18 18.82
N VAL A 33 13.59 36.82 18.04
CA VAL A 33 13.78 36.45 16.63
C VAL A 33 14.48 35.10 16.50
N THR A 34 15.49 34.81 17.32
CA THR A 34 16.12 33.49 17.35
C THR A 34 15.16 32.40 17.82
N ASP A 35 14.30 32.68 18.80
CA ASP A 35 13.23 31.75 19.21
C ASP A 35 12.19 31.53 18.10
N GLN A 36 11.82 32.57 17.36
CA GLN A 36 10.93 32.42 16.20
C GLN A 36 11.57 31.59 15.09
N LEU A 37 12.85 31.83 14.80
CA LEU A 37 13.60 31.09 13.79
C LEU A 37 13.74 29.61 14.18
N SER A 38 14.13 29.32 15.42
CA SER A 38 14.28 27.94 15.89
C SER A 38 12.95 27.18 15.89
N ARG A 39 11.84 27.86 16.23
CA ARG A 39 10.49 27.27 16.11
C ARG A 39 10.08 27.05 14.66
N ALA A 40 10.41 27.97 13.76
CA ALA A 40 10.13 27.82 12.34
C ALA A 40 10.93 26.66 11.74
N GLU A 41 12.21 26.54 12.09
CA GLU A 41 13.09 25.45 11.68
C GLU A 41 12.63 24.11 12.24
N ALA A 42 12.26 24.04 13.53
CA ALA A 42 11.71 22.83 14.14
C ALA A 42 10.42 22.37 13.44
N LYS A 43 9.54 23.31 13.07
CA LYS A 43 8.34 23.02 12.27
C LYS A 43 8.69 22.56 10.85
N ALA A 44 9.63 23.22 10.18
CA ALA A 44 10.05 22.84 8.83
C ALA A 44 10.66 21.44 8.82
N ASN A 45 11.50 21.12 9.82
CA ASN A 45 12.11 19.81 9.98
C ASN A 45 11.05 18.74 10.31
N SER A 46 10.08 19.04 11.18
CA SER A 46 9.00 18.09 11.47
C SER A 46 8.15 17.80 10.23
N LEU A 47 7.76 18.83 9.45
CA LEU A 47 7.04 18.66 8.20
C LEU A 47 7.85 17.85 7.18
N THR A 48 9.15 18.12 7.06
CA THR A 48 10.04 17.41 6.15
C THR A 48 10.13 15.92 6.51
N ASN A 49 10.25 15.60 7.80
CA ASN A 49 10.25 14.22 8.28
C ASN A 49 8.91 13.52 8.00
N THR A 50 7.78 14.20 8.25
CA THR A 50 6.45 13.65 7.93
C THR A 50 6.28 13.39 6.43
N LEU A 51 6.67 14.35 5.58
CA LEU A 51 6.59 14.18 4.12
C LEU A 51 7.49 13.05 3.62
N ARG A 52 8.67 12.87 4.24
CA ARG A 52 9.56 11.75 3.92
C ARG A 52 8.90 10.43 4.25
N LEU A 53 8.38 10.27 5.46
CA LEU A 53 7.67 9.05 5.87
C LEU A 53 6.46 8.76 4.98
N GLN A 54 5.67 9.78 4.64
CA GLN A 54 4.54 9.61 3.73
C GLN A 54 4.98 9.17 2.33
N ARG A 55 6.09 9.69 1.80
CA ARG A 55 6.63 9.25 0.51
C ARG A 55 7.06 7.79 0.55
N GLU A 56 7.76 7.38 1.60
CA GLU A 56 8.20 5.99 1.79
C GLU A 56 6.98 5.05 1.84
N LEU A 57 5.93 5.39 2.60
CA LEU A 57 4.69 4.61 2.64
C LEU A 57 3.98 4.52 1.28
N ILE A 58 3.91 5.62 0.53
CA ILE A 58 3.30 5.63 -0.80
C ILE A 58 4.09 4.76 -1.77
N THR A 59 5.43 4.80 -1.72
CA THR A 59 6.27 3.98 -2.59
C THR A 59 6.16 2.50 -2.27
N ASP A 60 6.11 2.14 -0.98
CA ASP A 60 5.98 0.76 -0.55
C ASP A 60 4.60 0.19 -0.92
N ALA A 61 3.53 0.96 -0.70
CA ALA A 61 2.19 0.58 -1.11
C ALA A 61 2.07 0.41 -2.64
N ALA A 62 2.71 1.29 -3.43
CA ALA A 62 2.72 1.17 -4.89
C ALA A 62 3.52 -0.05 -5.38
N ALA A 63 4.61 -0.40 -4.70
CA ALA A 63 5.38 -1.60 -5.02
C ALA A 63 4.59 -2.89 -4.73
N LEU A 64 3.88 -2.92 -3.60
CA LEU A 64 3.00 -4.03 -3.23
C LEU A 64 1.85 -4.20 -4.22
N ASP A 65 1.19 -3.09 -4.61
CA ASP A 65 0.13 -3.08 -5.61
C ASP A 65 0.62 -3.59 -6.98
N ALA A 66 1.80 -3.11 -7.43
CA ALA A 66 2.40 -3.56 -8.68
C ALA A 66 2.71 -5.07 -8.67
N ARG A 67 3.15 -5.61 -7.53
CA ARG A 67 3.41 -7.05 -7.38
C ARG A 67 2.12 -7.85 -7.53
N HIS A 68 1.08 -7.53 -6.76
CA HIS A 68 -0.17 -8.29 -6.79
C HIS A 68 -0.94 -8.14 -8.10
N THR A 69 -0.86 -6.97 -8.74
CA THR A 69 -1.44 -6.77 -10.08
C THR A 69 -0.79 -7.67 -11.12
N ARG A 70 0.54 -7.84 -11.08
CA ARG A 70 1.25 -8.77 -11.96
C ARG A 70 0.86 -10.22 -11.70
N GLU A 71 0.89 -10.65 -10.43
CA GLU A 71 0.49 -12.02 -10.04
C GLU A 71 -0.94 -12.34 -10.48
N LEU A 72 -1.88 -11.38 -10.35
CA LEU A 72 -3.25 -11.52 -10.82
C LEU A 72 -3.34 -11.67 -12.34
N HIS A 73 -2.65 -10.80 -13.08
CA HIS A 73 -2.66 -10.84 -14.54
C HIS A 73 -2.04 -12.13 -15.08
N ASP A 74 -0.94 -12.61 -14.49
CA ASP A 74 -0.32 -13.87 -14.88
C ASP A 74 -1.25 -15.06 -14.63
N ALA A 75 -1.94 -15.09 -13.48
CA ALA A 75 -2.89 -16.15 -13.18
C ALA A 75 -4.15 -16.10 -14.07
N GLN A 76 -4.59 -14.91 -14.50
CA GLN A 76 -5.67 -14.75 -15.48
C GLN A 76 -5.24 -15.27 -16.86
N ARG A 77 -4.05 -14.90 -17.31
CA ARG A 77 -3.48 -15.38 -18.57
C ARG A 77 -3.36 -16.90 -18.59
N GLU A 78 -2.87 -17.51 -17.52
CA GLU A 78 -2.80 -18.97 -17.42
C GLU A 78 -4.18 -19.63 -17.54
N ASN A 79 -5.22 -19.04 -16.92
CA ASN A 79 -6.58 -19.55 -17.03
C ASN A 79 -7.11 -19.46 -18.47
N ASP A 80 -6.88 -18.33 -19.14
CA ASP A 80 -7.29 -18.11 -20.53
C ASP A 80 -6.57 -19.06 -21.49
N GLU A 81 -5.27 -19.28 -21.30
CA GLU A 81 -4.48 -20.26 -22.05
C GLU A 81 -5.04 -21.68 -21.87
N LEU A 82 -5.33 -22.08 -20.62
CA LEU A 82 -5.94 -23.38 -20.34
C LEU A 82 -7.34 -23.51 -20.93
N ARG A 83 -8.16 -22.45 -20.85
CA ARG A 83 -9.49 -22.42 -21.46
C ARG A 83 -9.40 -22.62 -22.98
N ALA A 84 -8.48 -21.92 -23.65
CA ALA A 84 -8.26 -22.06 -25.08
C ALA A 84 -7.79 -23.48 -25.44
N ALA A 85 -6.87 -24.05 -24.67
CA ALA A 85 -6.37 -25.41 -24.88
C ALA A 85 -7.46 -26.49 -24.69
N VAL A 86 -8.37 -26.31 -23.73
CA VAL A 86 -9.53 -27.20 -23.52
C VAL A 86 -10.52 -27.08 -24.68
N VAL A 87 -10.80 -25.87 -25.16
CA VAL A 87 -11.69 -25.64 -26.32
C VAL A 87 -11.09 -26.23 -27.60
N ALA A 88 -9.77 -26.12 -27.79
CA ALA A 88 -9.05 -26.71 -28.91
C ALA A 88 -8.91 -28.24 -28.81
N GLY A 89 -9.29 -28.85 -27.67
CA GLY A 89 -9.14 -30.29 -27.43
C GLY A 89 -7.69 -30.76 -27.27
N THR A 90 -6.72 -29.85 -27.13
CA THR A 90 -5.31 -30.20 -26.94
C THR A 90 -5.02 -30.70 -25.52
N VAL A 91 -5.85 -30.29 -24.55
CA VAL A 91 -5.81 -30.76 -23.17
C VAL A 91 -7.22 -31.09 -22.67
N GLY A 92 -7.36 -32.11 -21.84
CA GLY A 92 -8.64 -32.54 -21.29
C GLY A 92 -8.80 -32.16 -19.80
N LEU A 93 -10.04 -31.88 -19.38
CA LEU A 93 -10.37 -31.73 -17.96
C LEU A 93 -10.63 -33.10 -17.35
N ARG A 94 -9.99 -33.38 -16.21
CA ARG A 94 -10.22 -34.63 -15.47
C ARG A 94 -11.35 -34.43 -14.47
N VAL A 95 -12.44 -35.16 -14.67
CA VAL A 95 -13.56 -35.21 -13.72
C VAL A 95 -13.37 -36.41 -12.80
N ASN A 96 -13.41 -36.19 -11.49
CA ASN A 96 -13.48 -37.28 -10.53
C ASN A 96 -14.94 -37.75 -10.43
N ALA A 97 -15.30 -38.76 -11.22
CA ALA A 97 -16.64 -39.33 -11.26
C ALA A 97 -16.60 -40.82 -10.92
N SER A 98 -17.64 -41.29 -10.21
CA SER A 98 -17.91 -42.72 -10.00
C SER A 98 -19.07 -43.12 -10.89
N CYS A 99 -18.82 -43.99 -11.87
CA CYS A 99 -19.86 -44.52 -12.74
C CYS A 99 -20.47 -45.78 -12.09
N PRO A 100 -21.80 -45.86 -11.91
CA PRO A 100 -22.45 -47.08 -11.44
C PRO A 100 -22.20 -48.22 -12.43
N ARG A 101 -21.99 -49.44 -11.91
CA ARG A 101 -21.74 -50.63 -12.72
C ARG A 101 -22.99 -50.93 -13.57
N VAL A 102 -22.81 -51.02 -14.89
CA VAL A 102 -23.87 -51.46 -15.81
C VAL A 102 -24.14 -52.94 -15.54
N SER A 103 -25.40 -53.37 -15.55
CA SER A 103 -25.83 -54.74 -15.22
C SER A 103 -25.18 -55.79 -16.11
N ASP A 104 -24.66 -56.88 -15.52
CA ASP A 104 -24.03 -58.02 -16.23
C ASP A 104 -25.03 -58.90 -17.03
N THR A 105 -26.30 -58.50 -17.14
CA THR A 105 -27.33 -59.27 -17.84
C THR A 105 -27.12 -59.13 -19.36
N PRO A 106 -26.93 -60.23 -20.11
CA PRO A 106 -26.70 -60.16 -21.54
C PRO A 106 -27.97 -59.69 -22.26
N SER A 107 -27.96 -58.43 -22.68
CA SER A 107 -28.95 -57.84 -23.59
C SER A 107 -28.41 -57.88 -25.02
N THR A 108 -29.30 -57.87 -26.02
CA THR A 108 -28.94 -57.85 -27.44
C THR A 108 -27.92 -56.75 -27.72
N THR A 109 -26.70 -57.12 -28.11
CA THR A 109 -25.58 -56.19 -28.31
C THR A 109 -25.79 -55.40 -29.59
N SER A 110 -26.32 -54.18 -29.44
CA SER A 110 -26.18 -53.10 -30.41
C SER A 110 -25.08 -52.19 -29.88
N LEU A 111 -23.97 -52.05 -30.60
CA LEU A 111 -23.00 -50.99 -30.33
C LEU A 111 -23.67 -49.69 -30.78
N ASP A 112 -24.17 -48.92 -29.82
CA ASP A 112 -24.52 -47.53 -30.06
C ASP A 112 -23.21 -46.78 -30.30
N ASP A 113 -23.08 -46.09 -31.43
CA ASP A 113 -21.98 -45.15 -31.70
C ASP A 113 -22.22 -43.88 -30.86
N GLY A 114 -22.20 -44.05 -29.54
CA GLY A 114 -22.27 -42.96 -28.59
C GLY A 114 -21.01 -42.12 -28.68
N ALA A 115 -21.18 -40.80 -28.76
CA ALA A 115 -20.06 -39.87 -28.66
C ALA A 115 -19.25 -40.14 -27.37
N ALA A 116 -17.93 -39.90 -27.43
CA ALA A 116 -17.07 -40.04 -26.27
C ALA A 116 -17.61 -39.22 -25.08
N PRO A 117 -17.52 -39.73 -23.84
CA PRO A 117 -18.04 -39.01 -22.68
C PRO A 117 -17.26 -37.71 -22.48
N GLU A 118 -17.92 -36.58 -22.74
CA GLU A 118 -17.36 -35.23 -22.56
C GLU A 118 -18.26 -34.33 -21.70
N LEU A 119 -17.64 -33.34 -21.04
CA LEU A 119 -18.37 -32.25 -20.40
C LEU A 119 -19.13 -31.44 -21.45
N THR A 120 -20.36 -31.04 -21.14
CA THR A 120 -21.10 -30.09 -21.97
C THR A 120 -20.31 -28.79 -22.14
N ALA A 121 -20.53 -28.08 -23.26
CA ALA A 121 -19.86 -26.81 -23.52
C ALA A 121 -20.09 -25.81 -22.36
N ASP A 122 -21.33 -25.73 -21.85
CA ASP A 122 -21.69 -24.88 -20.72
C ASP A 122 -20.93 -25.26 -19.44
N ALA A 123 -20.78 -26.55 -19.14
CA ALA A 123 -20.07 -27.01 -17.95
C ALA A 123 -18.55 -26.69 -18.03
N ARG A 124 -17.96 -26.78 -19.23
CA ARG A 124 -16.58 -26.36 -19.48
C ARG A 124 -16.40 -24.86 -19.20
N GLU A 125 -17.27 -24.02 -19.75
CA GLU A 125 -17.18 -22.57 -19.56
C GLU A 125 -17.45 -22.15 -18.10
N ALA A 126 -18.44 -22.75 -17.45
CA ALA A 126 -18.77 -22.48 -16.05
C ALA A 126 -17.59 -22.80 -15.12
N TYR A 127 -16.87 -23.90 -15.37
CA TYR A 127 -15.68 -24.26 -14.60
C TYR A 127 -14.57 -23.20 -14.71
N HIS A 128 -14.25 -22.75 -15.93
CA HIS A 128 -13.22 -21.73 -16.13
C HIS A 128 -13.61 -20.38 -15.54
N THR A 129 -14.89 -20.00 -15.68
CA THR A 129 -15.46 -18.79 -15.06
C THR A 129 -15.32 -18.85 -13.54
N LEU A 130 -15.69 -19.97 -12.92
CA LEU A 130 -15.56 -20.17 -11.47
C LEU A 130 -14.09 -20.10 -11.03
N ARG A 131 -13.18 -20.74 -11.77
CA ARG A 131 -11.74 -20.67 -11.46
C ARG A 131 -11.22 -19.24 -11.57
N ALA A 132 -11.63 -18.48 -12.57
CA ALA A 132 -11.22 -17.08 -12.75
C ALA A 132 -11.73 -16.19 -11.59
N GLN A 133 -12.99 -16.34 -11.19
CA GLN A 133 -13.57 -15.64 -10.03
C GLN A 133 -12.81 -15.99 -8.74
N LEU A 134 -12.55 -17.27 -8.49
CA LEU A 134 -11.81 -17.72 -7.31
C LEU A 134 -10.39 -17.16 -7.28
N THR A 135 -9.68 -17.15 -8.41
CA THR A 135 -8.36 -16.53 -8.54
C THR A 135 -8.41 -15.05 -8.19
N ALA A 136 -9.36 -14.31 -8.75
CA ALA A 136 -9.51 -12.87 -8.51
C ALA A 136 -9.82 -12.57 -7.03
N ASP A 137 -10.74 -13.31 -6.42
CA ASP A 137 -11.11 -13.08 -5.02
C ASP A 137 -9.99 -13.48 -4.06
N ARG A 138 -9.27 -14.56 -4.36
CA ARG A 138 -8.10 -14.97 -3.58
C ARG A 138 -6.97 -13.93 -3.68
N ALA A 139 -6.72 -13.38 -4.87
CA ALA A 139 -5.74 -12.30 -5.06
C ALA A 139 -6.13 -11.03 -4.27
N LYS A 140 -7.41 -10.62 -4.30
CA LYS A 140 -7.89 -9.49 -3.48
C LYS A 140 -7.68 -9.75 -1.99
N LEU A 141 -8.04 -10.93 -1.50
CA LEU A 141 -7.88 -11.28 -0.08
C LEU A 141 -6.42 -11.30 0.34
N THR A 142 -5.54 -11.93 -0.43
CA THR A 142 -4.10 -11.97 -0.15
C THR A 142 -3.50 -10.57 -0.20
N GLY A 143 -3.80 -9.79 -1.23
CA GLY A 143 -3.31 -8.41 -1.34
C GLY A 143 -3.76 -7.52 -0.18
N LEU A 144 -5.01 -7.65 0.27
CA LEU A 144 -5.51 -6.94 1.46
C LEU A 144 -4.82 -7.38 2.75
N GLN A 145 -4.57 -8.69 2.92
CA GLN A 145 -3.87 -9.21 4.08
C GLN A 145 -2.43 -8.72 4.14
N ASP A 146 -1.73 -8.71 3.00
CA ASP A 146 -0.35 -8.24 2.90
C ASP A 146 -0.28 -6.72 3.10
N TYR A 147 -1.22 -5.96 2.53
CA TYR A 147 -1.35 -4.52 2.79
C TYR A 147 -1.51 -4.21 4.28
N ILE A 148 -2.38 -4.92 4.99
CA ILE A 148 -2.55 -4.73 6.44
C ILE A 148 -1.26 -5.07 7.19
N ARG A 149 -0.57 -6.15 6.82
CA ARG A 149 0.63 -6.61 7.51
C ARG A 149 1.84 -5.70 7.29
N GLU A 150 1.97 -5.15 6.09
CA GLU A 150 3.15 -4.39 5.66
C GLU A 150 2.96 -2.88 5.79
N THR A 151 1.74 -2.35 5.58
CA THR A 151 1.49 -0.90 5.53
C THR A 151 0.73 -0.34 6.75
N CYS A 152 -0.17 -1.11 7.39
CA CYS A 152 -1.05 -0.60 8.45
C CYS A 152 -0.52 -0.82 9.89
N ARG A 153 0.79 -1.00 10.08
CA ARG A 153 1.39 -1.25 11.40
C ARG A 153 1.45 -0.01 12.29
#